data_AF-A0AAJ6JIR3-F1
#
_entry.id   AF-A0AAJ6JIR3-F1
#
_cell.length_a   1.000
_cell.length_b   1.000
_cell.length_c   1.000
_cell.angle_alpha   90.00
_cell.angle_beta   90.00
_cell.angle_gamma   90.00
#
_symmetry.space_group_name_H-M   'P 1'
#
loop_
_entity.id
_entity.type
_entity.pdbx_description
1 polymer ?
#
loop_
_entity_poly.entity_id
_entity_poly.type
_entity_poly.pdbx_seq_one_letter_code
_entity_poly.pdbx_strand_id
1 'polypeptide(L)' 'MRSIRWLAVAPFLALLVGPFFVNRATPLILGLPSLLAWIVVWILLTSLIMAVIYAADPINREDEP' A
#
# COMPACT_ATOMS: atom_id res chain seq x y z
N MET A 1 -16.08 -9.93 6.70
CA MET A 1 -14.69 -10.39 6.94
C MET A 1 -13.90 -10.59 5.62
N ARG A 2 -14.38 -11.43 4.68
CA ARG A 2 -13.63 -11.82 3.46
C ARG A 2 -13.33 -10.65 2.50
N SER A 3 -14.18 -9.62 2.46
CA SER A 3 -14.04 -8.50 1.53
C SER A 3 -12.88 -7.54 1.88
N ILE A 4 -12.57 -7.36 3.17
CA ILE A 4 -11.49 -6.44 3.62
C ILE A 4 -10.09 -6.97 3.26
N ARG A 5 -9.92 -8.29 3.19
CA ARG A 5 -8.65 -8.90 2.77
C ARG A 5 -8.29 -8.58 1.31
N TRP A 6 -9.26 -8.21 0.47
CA TRP A 6 -8.97 -7.76 -0.89
C TRP A 6 -8.21 -6.43 -0.95
N LEU A 7 -8.23 -5.62 0.12
CA LEU A 7 -7.40 -4.40 0.22
C LEU A 7 -5.91 -4.72 0.12
N ALA A 8 -5.48 -5.92 0.52
CA ALA A 8 -4.09 -6.37 0.41
C ALA A 8 -3.64 -6.57 -1.06
N VAL A 9 -4.56 -6.70 -2.01
CA VAL A 9 -4.23 -6.82 -3.44
C VAL A 9 -3.90 -5.45 -4.07
N ALA A 10 -4.42 -4.36 -3.50
CA ALA A 10 -4.18 -3.01 -3.99
C ALA A 10 -2.69 -2.63 -4.12
N PRO A 11 -1.83 -2.82 -3.10
CA PRO A 11 -0.40 -2.50 -3.23
C PRO A 11 0.29 -3.34 -4.31
N PHE A 12 -0.12 -4.60 -4.48
CA PHE A 12 0.44 -5.47 -5.52
C PHE A 12 0.11 -4.96 -6.93
N LEU A 13 -1.15 -4.64 -7.17
CA LEU A 13 -1.59 -4.06 -8.45
C LEU A 13 -0.92 -2.72 -8.71
N ALA A 14 -0.79 -1.88 -7.69
CA ALA A 14 -0.19 -0.57 -7.85
C ALA A 14 1.32 -0.62 -8.13
N LEU A 15 2.03 -1.62 -7.62
CA LEU A 15 3.44 -1.84 -7.93
C LEU A 15 3.65 -2.47 -9.31
N LEU A 16 2.72 -3.31 -9.78
CA LEU A 16 2.76 -3.86 -11.14
C LEU A 16 2.39 -2.84 -12.22
N VAL A 17 1.33 -2.07 -11.95
CA VAL A 17 0.75 -1.11 -12.90
C VAL A 17 1.49 0.23 -12.85
N GLY A 18 1.92 0.66 -11.66
CA GLY A 18 2.60 1.94 -11.44
C GLY A 18 3.75 2.23 -12.41
N PRO A 19 4.70 1.31 -12.65
CA PRO A 19 5.80 1.52 -13.58
C PRO A 19 5.36 1.93 -14.98
N PHE A 20 4.24 1.44 -15.51
CA PHE A 20 3.76 1.83 -16.84
C PHE A 20 3.39 3.33 -16.93
N PHE A 21 3.09 3.98 -15.80
CA PHE A 21 2.68 5.39 -15.75
C PHE A 21 3.76 6.31 -15.19
N VAL A 22 4.50 5.84 -14.19
CA VAL A 22 5.43 6.67 -13.40
C VAL A 22 6.90 6.27 -13.54
N ASN A 23 7.25 5.31 -14.42
CA ASN A 23 8.65 4.98 -14.73
C ASN A 23 9.29 6.03 -15.63
N ARG A 24 9.38 7.27 -15.13
CA ARG A 24 10.11 8.37 -15.75
C ARG A 24 11.14 8.89 -14.76
N ALA A 25 12.33 9.21 -15.28
CA ALA A 25 13.42 9.79 -14.49
C ALA A 25 13.13 11.27 -14.15
N THR A 26 12.30 11.95 -14.95
CA THR A 26 11.88 13.33 -14.75
C THR A 26 10.36 13.46 -14.93
N PRO A 27 9.68 14.32 -14.14
CA PRO A 27 10.22 15.19 -13.09
C PRO A 27 10.59 14.45 -11.80
N LEU A 28 11.53 15.01 -11.04
CA LEU A 28 11.91 14.51 -9.73
C LEU A 28 10.91 14.98 -8.68
N ILE A 29 10.38 14.05 -7.89
CA ILE A 29 9.47 14.30 -6.78
C ILE A 29 10.32 14.24 -5.50
N LEU A 30 10.48 15.38 -4.81
CA LEU A 30 11.31 15.49 -3.60
C LEU A 30 12.78 15.04 -3.81
N GLY A 31 13.31 15.21 -5.03
CA GLY A 31 14.66 14.74 -5.39
C GLY A 31 14.73 13.26 -5.79
N LEU A 32 13.61 12.53 -5.77
CA LEU A 32 13.53 11.14 -6.19
C LEU A 32 12.92 11.02 -7.60
N PRO A 33 13.33 10.02 -8.41
CA PRO A 33 12.59 9.64 -9.61
C PRO A 33 11.13 9.36 -9.31
N SER A 34 10.24 9.62 -10.26
CA SER A 34 8.80 9.54 -10.05
C SER A 34 8.35 8.13 -9.61
N LEU A 35 9.02 7.10 -10.13
CA LEU A 35 8.80 5.70 -9.73
C LEU A 35 9.22 5.42 -8.28
N LEU A 36 10.35 5.98 -7.82
CA LEU A 36 10.79 5.78 -6.44
C LEU A 36 9.82 6.44 -5.47
N ALA A 37 9.42 7.69 -5.74
CA ALA A 37 8.44 8.39 -4.90
C ALA A 37 7.11 7.62 -4.83
N TRP A 38 6.66 7.06 -5.96
CA TRP A 38 5.48 6.19 -6.01
C TRP A 38 5.62 4.96 -5.13
N ILE A 39 6.74 4.23 -5.22
CA ILE A 39 7.01 3.05 -4.38
C ILE A 39 6.97 3.43 -2.89
N VAL A 40 7.59 4.54 -2.50
CA VAL A 40 7.60 4.99 -1.09
C VAL A 40 6.18 5.26 -0.59
N VAL A 41 5.36 5.96 -1.37
CA VAL A 41 3.95 6.20 -1.03
C VAL A 41 3.21 4.88 -0.84
N TRP A 42 3.42 3.91 -1.74
CA TRP A 42 2.78 2.60 -1.64
C TRP A 42 3.26 1.79 -0.45
N ILE A 43 4.53 1.84 -0.07
CA ILE A 43 5.03 1.20 1.15
C ILE A 43 4.29 1.74 2.39
N LEU A 44 4.16 3.06 2.50
CA LEU A 44 3.44 3.70 3.62
C LEU A 44 1.96 3.32 3.61
N LEU A 45 1.32 3.31 2.43
CA LEU A 45 -0.06 2.87 2.28
C LEU A 45 -0.24 1.39 2.63
N THR A 46 0.74 0.54 2.34
CA THR A 46 0.68 -0.89 2.69
C THR A 46 0.62 -1.07 4.20
N SER A 47 1.44 -0.33 4.94
CA SER A 47 1.40 -0.30 6.41
C SER A 47 0.03 0.15 6.93
N LEU A 48 -0.53 1.22 6.35
CA LEU A 48 -1.87 1.70 6.71
C LEU A 48 -2.97 0.67 6.38
N ILE A 49 -2.91 0.03 5.22
CA ILE A 49 -3.86 -1.03 4.81
C ILE A 49 -3.81 -2.18 5.83
N MET A 50 -2.62 -2.62 6.23
CA MET A 50 -2.48 -3.67 7.24
C MET A 50 -3.02 -3.24 8.61
N ALA A 51 -2.77 -1.99 9.02
CA ALA A 51 -3.35 -1.45 10.26
C ALA A 51 -4.88 -1.41 10.21
N VAL A 52 -5.48 -1.04 9.07
CA VAL A 52 -6.94 -1.06 8.88
C VAL A 52 -7.49 -2.49 8.88
N ILE A 53 -6.82 -3.42 8.19
CA ILE A 53 -7.21 -4.83 8.19
C ILE A 53 -7.18 -5.39 9.61
N TYR A 54 -6.10 -5.13 10.35
CA TYR A 54 -5.94 -5.54 11.74
C TYR A 54 -7.03 -4.95 12.64
N ALA A 55 -7.25 -3.63 12.57
CA ALA A 55 -8.28 -2.97 13.36
C ALA A 55 -9.71 -3.40 13.00
N ALA A 56 -9.94 -3.95 11.80
CA ALA A 56 -11.23 -4.42 11.34
C ALA A 56 -11.45 -5.94 11.48
N ASP A 57 -10.40 -6.72 11.75
CA ASP A 57 -10.52 -8.16 11.98
C ASP A 57 -10.99 -8.40 13.43
N PRO A 58 -12.21 -8.93 13.65
CA PRO A 58 -12.74 -9.17 14.99
C PRO A 58 -12.06 -10.33 15.70
N ILE A 59 -11.39 -11.24 14.97
CA ILE A 59 -10.56 -12.28 15.60
C ILE A 59 -9.45 -11.63 16.43
N ASN A 60 -8.95 -10.48 15.98
CA ASN A 60 -7.92 -9.74 16.68
C ASN A 60 -8.47 -8.87 17.84
N ARG A 61 -9.79 -8.94 18.11
CA ARG A 61 -10.43 -8.31 19.28
C ARG A 61 -10.65 -9.30 20.44
N GLU A 62 -10.37 -10.60 20.27
CA GLU A 62 -10.60 -11.61 21.31
C GLU A 62 -9.39 -11.86 22.22
N ASP A 63 -8.25 -11.18 22.00
CA ASP A 63 -7.07 -11.27 22.87
C ASP A 63 -6.96 -10.02 23.78
N GLU A 64 -7.79 -9.97 24.81
CA GLU A 64 -7.56 -9.16 26.01
C GLU A 64 -8.04 -9.96 27.25
N PRO A 65 -7.15 -10.64 28.00
CA PRO A 65 -7.45 -11.10 29.36
C PRO A 65 -7.44 -9.97 30.38
#